data_AF-A0A843LUF9-F1
#
_entry.id   AF-A0A843LUF9-F1
#
_cell.length_a   1.000
_cell.length_b   1.000
_cell.length_c   1.000
_cell.angle_alpha   90.00
_cell.angle_beta   90.00
_cell.angle_gamma   90.00
#
_symmetry.space_group_name_H-M   'P 1'
#
loop_
_entity.id
_entity.type
_entity.pdbx_description
1 polymer ?
#
loop_
_entity_poly.entity_id
_entity_poly.type
_entity_poly.pdbx_seq_one_letter_code
_entity_poly.pdbx_strand_id
1 'polypeptide(L)'
;MYRLVLSEEAGPDDLAPLALAINEILRLPVTMRSAGVPGVRVEKGRVIDRGYSGPVLEDVIRTAKSIRTIPATGAYKGVPVSVAPIIIEGRAALALGVVDVLGTIDIPEVFGAYGDVLKQVSGENR
;
A
#
# COMPACT_ATOMS: atom_id res chain seq x y z
N MET A 1 27.03 -2.02 -15.45
CA MET A 1 25.81 -1.25 -15.77
C MET A 1 24.66 -1.92 -15.03
N TYR A 2 23.92 -1.18 -14.20
CA TYR A 2 22.75 -1.74 -13.50
C TYR A 2 21.52 -1.67 -14.41
N ARG A 3 20.70 -2.73 -14.42
CA ARG A 3 19.45 -2.80 -15.17
C ARG A 3 18.34 -3.22 -14.22
N LEU A 4 17.26 -2.46 -14.20
CA LEU A 4 16.01 -2.82 -13.54
C LEU A 4 15.04 -3.33 -14.61
N VAL A 5 14.49 -4.53 -14.45
CA VAL A 5 13.55 -5.13 -15.39
C VAL A 5 12.21 -5.31 -14.70
N LEU A 6 11.16 -4.70 -15.25
CA LEU A 6 9.79 -4.94 -14.83
C LEU A 6 9.11 -5.78 -15.91
N SER A 7 8.58 -6.93 -15.50
CA SER A 7 7.88 -7.88 -16.36
C SER A 7 6.89 -8.67 -15.51
N GLU A 8 6.06 -9.49 -16.16
CA GLU A 8 5.14 -10.40 -15.48
C GLU A 8 5.88 -11.43 -14.61
N GLU A 9 7.18 -11.66 -14.85
CA GLU A 9 8.04 -12.59 -14.10
C GLU A 9 9.07 -11.89 -13.20
N ALA A 10 8.97 -10.56 -13.05
CA ALA A 10 9.88 -9.81 -12.21
C ALA A 10 9.79 -10.28 -10.75
N GLY A 11 10.90 -10.84 -10.27
CA GLY A 11 10.98 -11.45 -8.96
C GLY A 11 11.19 -10.42 -7.85
N PRO A 12 11.24 -10.88 -6.59
CA PRO A 12 11.40 -9.98 -5.46
C PRO A 12 12.68 -9.13 -5.51
N ASP A 13 13.78 -9.66 -6.05
CA ASP A 13 15.03 -8.91 -6.21
C ASP A 13 14.94 -7.81 -7.26
N ASP A 14 14.13 -8.00 -8.31
CA ASP A 14 13.87 -6.97 -9.31
C ASP A 14 12.98 -5.86 -8.74
N LEU A 15 12.04 -6.21 -7.87
CA LEU A 15 11.06 -5.26 -7.30
C LEU A 15 11.59 -4.51 -6.07
N ALA A 16 12.49 -5.13 -5.29
CA ALA A 16 12.98 -4.59 -4.03
C ALA A 16 13.58 -3.17 -4.14
N PRO A 17 14.44 -2.83 -5.12
CA PRO A 17 15.01 -1.49 -5.22
C PRO A 17 13.95 -0.39 -5.33
N LEU A 18 12.89 -0.64 -6.12
CA LEU A 18 11.81 0.32 -6.30
C LEU A 18 10.91 0.38 -5.06
N ALA A 19 10.56 -0.77 -4.48
CA ALA A 19 9.75 -0.82 -3.25
C ALA A 19 10.44 -0.13 -2.06
N LEU A 20 11.76 -0.29 -1.93
CA LEU A 20 12.57 0.40 -0.92
C LEU A 20 12.58 1.91 -1.11
N ALA A 21 12.78 2.39 -2.35
CA ALA A 21 12.75 3.81 -2.65
C ALA A 21 11.39 4.45 -2.31
N ILE A 22 10.28 3.78 -2.67
CA ILE A 22 8.92 4.27 -2.37
C ILE A 22 8.65 4.22 -0.86
N ASN A 23 9.09 3.16 -0.17
CA ASN A 23 8.97 3.07 1.29
C ASN A 23 9.73 4.20 2.00
N GLU A 24 10.90 4.58 1.49
CA GLU A 24 11.70 5.66 2.05
C GLU A 24 11.01 7.03 1.90
N ILE A 25 10.37 7.27 0.74
CA ILE A 25 9.62 8.50 0.46
C ILE A 25 8.36 8.58 1.35
N LEU A 26 7.56 7.52 1.38
CA LEU A 26 6.26 7.54 2.04
C LEU A 26 6.35 7.27 3.54
N ARG A 27 7.42 6.61 4.00
CA ARG A 27 7.56 6.07 5.36
C ARG A 27 6.44 5.12 5.78
N LEU A 28 5.74 4.52 4.81
CA LEU A 28 4.64 3.57 5.02
C LEU A 28 5.00 2.20 4.42
N PRO A 29 4.46 1.09 4.96
CA PRO A 29 4.64 -0.22 4.36
C PRO A 29 4.30 -0.24 2.86
N VAL A 30 5.21 -0.79 2.06
CA VAL A 30 5.08 -0.90 0.59
C VAL A 30 5.15 -2.36 0.20
N THR A 31 4.34 -2.74 -0.77
CA THR A 31 4.33 -4.07 -1.36
C THR A 31 4.31 -3.98 -2.86
N MET A 32 4.93 -4.93 -3.52
CA MET A 32 4.87 -5.07 -4.96
C MET A 32 4.78 -6.54 -5.31
N ARG A 33 4.11 -6.90 -6.39
CA ARG A 33 4.22 -8.22 -7.02
C ARG A 33 3.99 -8.14 -8.52
N SER A 34 4.53 -9.08 -9.27
CA SER A 34 4.19 -9.28 -10.66
C SER A 34 2.99 -10.23 -10.82
N ALA A 35 2.52 -10.42 -12.05
CA ALA A 35 1.43 -11.34 -12.35
C ALA A 35 1.83 -12.82 -12.17
N GLY A 36 3.06 -13.18 -12.57
CA GLY A 36 3.55 -14.57 -12.61
C GLY A 36 4.21 -15.05 -11.32
N VAL A 37 4.81 -14.16 -10.52
CA VAL A 37 5.57 -14.55 -9.32
C VAL A 37 5.21 -13.72 -8.07
N PRO A 38 5.32 -14.32 -6.86
CA PRO A 38 5.25 -13.56 -5.62
C PRO A 38 6.31 -12.46 -5.58
N GLY A 39 6.01 -11.37 -4.87
CA GLY A 39 6.86 -10.20 -4.84
C GLY A 39 7.41 -9.88 -3.46
N VAL A 40 7.47 -8.60 -3.13
CA VAL A 40 8.12 -8.09 -1.93
C VAL A 40 7.16 -7.36 -1.01
N ARG A 41 7.48 -7.43 0.28
CA ARG A 41 6.98 -6.52 1.30
C ARG A 41 8.15 -5.81 1.95
N VAL A 42 8.06 -4.49 1.97
CA VAL A 42 9.05 -3.58 2.54
C VAL A 42 8.41 -2.79 3.68
N GLU A 43 9.08 -2.81 4.82
CA GLU A 43 8.71 -2.04 5.99
C GLU A 43 9.96 -1.46 6.66
N LYS A 44 9.86 -0.23 7.15
CA LYS A 44 10.94 0.45 7.90
C LYS A 44 12.29 0.41 7.19
N GLY A 45 12.29 0.66 5.87
CA GLY A 45 13.50 0.68 5.03
C GLY A 45 14.12 -0.69 4.76
N ARG A 46 13.40 -1.79 5.01
CA ARG A 46 13.93 -3.16 4.87
C ARG A 46 12.95 -4.06 4.14
N VAL A 47 13.48 -4.96 3.32
CA VAL A 47 12.71 -6.08 2.76
C VAL A 47 12.47 -7.08 3.89
N ILE A 48 11.21 -7.27 4.26
CA ILE A 48 10.81 -8.19 5.34
C ILE A 48 10.18 -9.48 4.81
N ASP A 49 9.76 -9.49 3.54
CA ASP A 49 9.25 -10.67 2.84
C ASP A 49 9.62 -10.60 1.36
N ARG A 50 10.06 -11.73 0.80
CA ARG A 50 10.48 -11.92 -0.60
C ARG A 50 9.62 -12.96 -1.33
N GLY A 51 8.64 -13.55 -0.65
CA GLY A 51 7.64 -14.43 -1.24
C GLY A 51 6.24 -13.84 -1.08
N TYR A 52 6.12 -12.52 -1.07
CA TYR A 52 4.90 -11.85 -0.65
C TYR A 52 3.80 -12.02 -1.70
N SER A 53 2.69 -12.63 -1.29
CA SER A 53 1.39 -12.52 -1.95
C SER A 53 0.53 -11.51 -1.18
N GLY A 54 -0.44 -10.91 -1.86
CA GLY A 54 -1.42 -10.06 -1.22
C GLY A 54 -2.71 -10.06 -2.02
N PRO A 55 -3.87 -10.38 -1.41
CA PRO A 55 -5.13 -10.56 -2.14
C PRO A 55 -5.49 -9.35 -3.00
N VAL A 56 -5.27 -8.14 -2.48
CA VAL A 56 -5.56 -6.90 -3.23
C VAL A 56 -4.58 -6.69 -4.39
N LEU A 57 -3.31 -7.06 -4.27
CA LEU A 57 -2.37 -7.02 -5.38
C LEU A 57 -2.80 -7.97 -6.52
N GLU A 58 -3.29 -9.16 -6.16
CA GLU A 58 -3.77 -10.14 -7.15
C GLU A 58 -5.04 -9.64 -7.84
N ASP A 59 -5.96 -9.04 -7.08
CA ASP A 59 -7.18 -8.43 -7.60
C ASP A 59 -6.88 -7.26 -8.54
N VAL A 60 -5.92 -6.41 -8.20
CA VAL A 60 -5.51 -5.28 -9.05
C VAL A 60 -4.89 -5.77 -10.36
N ILE A 61 -4.03 -6.79 -10.31
CA ILE A 61 -3.48 -7.41 -11.53
C ILE A 61 -4.59 -8.01 -12.39
N ARG A 62 -5.50 -8.78 -11.77
CA ARG A 62 -6.60 -9.44 -12.48
C ARG A 62 -7.56 -8.45 -13.14
N THR A 63 -7.86 -7.35 -12.46
CA THR A 63 -8.86 -6.37 -12.91
C THR A 63 -8.29 -5.21 -13.71
N ALA A 64 -6.96 -5.01 -13.65
CA ALA A 64 -6.24 -3.86 -14.19
C ALA A 64 -6.80 -2.50 -13.69
N LYS A 65 -7.38 -2.48 -12.48
CA LYS A 65 -7.94 -1.27 -11.85
C LYS A 65 -7.30 -1.04 -10.50
N SER A 66 -7.13 0.23 -10.13
CA SER A 66 -6.71 0.59 -8.78
C SER A 66 -7.79 0.24 -7.77
N ILE A 67 -7.39 -0.30 -6.61
CA ILE A 67 -8.28 -0.70 -5.53
C ILE A 67 -7.81 -0.04 -4.24
N ARG A 68 -8.74 0.62 -3.56
CA ARG A 68 -8.58 1.12 -2.19
C ARG A 68 -9.58 0.39 -1.31
N THR A 69 -9.11 -0.39 -0.35
CA THR A 69 -9.98 -1.27 0.44
C THR A 69 -9.32 -1.68 1.76
N ILE A 70 -10.07 -2.40 2.59
CA ILE A 70 -9.59 -3.07 3.79
C ILE A 70 -9.56 -4.58 3.48
N PRO A 71 -8.38 -5.20 3.34
CA PRO A 71 -8.29 -6.63 3.04
C PRO A 71 -8.93 -7.47 4.16
N ALA A 72 -9.68 -8.50 3.78
CA ALA A 72 -10.25 -9.46 4.72
C ALA A 72 -9.24 -10.55 5.16
N THR A 73 -8.15 -10.71 4.41
CA THR A 73 -7.10 -11.73 4.61
C THR A 73 -5.72 -11.18 4.25
N GLY A 74 -4.67 -11.96 4.53
CA GLY A 74 -3.28 -11.57 4.26
C GLY A 74 -2.64 -10.73 5.37
N ALA A 75 -1.40 -10.29 5.14
CA ALA A 75 -0.60 -9.59 6.16
C ALA A 75 -1.18 -8.25 6.63
N TYR A 76 -1.95 -7.57 5.76
CA TYR A 76 -2.63 -6.31 6.07
C TYR A 76 -4.14 -6.49 6.29
N LYS A 77 -4.57 -7.65 6.78
CA LYS A 77 -5.96 -7.87 7.17
C LYS A 77 -6.41 -6.77 8.14
N GLY A 78 -7.55 -6.13 7.86
CA GLY A 78 -8.11 -5.09 8.72
C GLY A 78 -7.38 -3.73 8.66
N VAL A 79 -6.37 -3.60 7.81
CA VAL A 79 -5.61 -2.35 7.63
C VAL A 79 -5.92 -1.80 6.23
N PRO A 80 -6.36 -0.53 6.09
CA PRO A 80 -6.60 0.02 4.76
C PRO A 80 -5.36 0.05 3.89
N VAL A 81 -5.54 -0.30 2.61
CA VAL A 81 -4.49 -0.30 1.61
C VAL A 81 -4.98 0.40 0.34
N SER A 82 -4.03 1.00 -0.38
CA SER A 82 -4.24 1.54 -1.72
C SER A 82 -3.28 0.86 -2.67
N VAL A 83 -3.82 0.29 -3.75
CA VAL A 83 -3.07 -0.55 -4.68
C VAL A 83 -3.38 -0.12 -6.11
N ALA A 84 -2.33 0.03 -6.92
CA ALA A 84 -2.43 0.43 -8.32
C ALA A 84 -1.70 -0.56 -9.24
N PRO A 85 -2.24 -0.81 -10.45
CA PRO A 85 -1.57 -1.65 -11.43
C PRO A 85 -0.42 -0.89 -12.11
N ILE A 86 0.65 -1.62 -12.43
CA ILE A 86 1.69 -1.16 -13.35
C ILE A 86 1.36 -1.75 -14.72
N ILE A 87 0.98 -0.87 -15.64
CA ILE A 87 0.57 -1.26 -17.00
C ILE A 87 1.79 -1.30 -17.92
N ILE A 88 2.06 -2.46 -18.50
CA ILE A 88 3.09 -2.68 -19.52
C ILE A 88 2.39 -3.23 -20.75
N GLU A 89 2.59 -2.59 -21.91
CA GLU A 89 1.96 -3.01 -23.18
C GLU A 89 0.44 -3.21 -23.09
N GLY A 90 -0.24 -2.37 -22.31
CA GLY A 90 -1.69 -2.40 -22.13
C GLY A 90 -2.20 -3.48 -21.16
N ARG A 91 -1.31 -4.22 -20.47
CA ARG A 91 -1.68 -5.23 -19.46
C ARG A 91 -1.17 -4.86 -18.09
N ALA A 92 -1.91 -5.22 -17.05
CA ALA A 92 -1.46 -5.10 -15.67
C ALA A 92 -0.44 -6.19 -15.34
N ALA A 93 0.83 -5.93 -15.66
CA ALA A 93 1.91 -6.88 -15.48
C ALA A 93 2.36 -6.99 -14.02
N LEU A 94 2.20 -5.91 -13.24
CA LEU A 94 2.52 -5.86 -11.81
C LEU A 94 1.49 -5.02 -11.04
N ALA A 95 1.55 -5.09 -9.72
CA ALA A 95 0.84 -4.17 -8.83
C ALA A 95 1.78 -3.63 -7.75
N LEU A 96 1.53 -2.39 -7.35
CA LEU A 96 2.17 -1.69 -6.25
C LEU A 96 1.09 -1.34 -5.22
N GLY A 97 1.31 -1.73 -3.97
CA GLY A 97 0.41 -1.46 -2.85
C GLY A 97 1.10 -0.75 -1.72
N VAL A 98 0.40 0.18 -1.08
CA VAL A 98 0.86 0.88 0.13
C VAL A 98 -0.21 0.79 1.20
N VAL A 99 0.21 0.73 2.47
CA VAL A 99 -0.73 0.95 3.58
C VAL A 99 -1.22 2.39 3.52
N ASP A 100 -2.53 2.58 3.66
CA ASP A 100 -3.19 3.87 3.47
C ASP A 100 -3.76 4.41 4.78
N VAL A 101 -2.94 5.19 5.47
CA VAL A 101 -3.33 5.88 6.71
C VAL A 101 -4.29 7.05 6.48
N LEU A 102 -4.36 7.62 5.28
CA LEU A 102 -5.35 8.68 5.01
C LEU A 102 -6.75 8.09 4.86
N GLY A 103 -6.87 6.84 4.43
CA GLY A 103 -8.14 6.11 4.40
C GLY A 103 -8.64 5.69 5.78
N THR A 104 -7.80 5.72 6.82
CA THR A 104 -8.21 5.42 8.21
C THR A 104 -8.76 6.64 8.95
N ILE A 105 -8.54 7.86 8.47
CA ILE A 105 -8.91 9.07 9.21
C ILE A 105 -10.28 9.54 8.72
N ASP A 106 -11.31 9.41 9.56
CA ASP A 106 -12.55 10.14 9.39
C ASP A 106 -12.31 11.60 9.80
N ILE A 107 -11.98 12.41 8.80
CA ILE A 107 -11.64 13.82 9.00
C ILE A 107 -12.79 14.59 9.69
N PRO A 108 -14.06 14.45 9.26
CA PRO A 108 -15.20 15.00 10.01
C PRO A 108 -15.25 14.58 11.50
N GLU A 109 -15.07 13.29 11.81
CA GLU A 109 -15.08 12.80 13.19
C GLU A 109 -13.95 13.41 14.03
N VAL A 110 -12.73 13.45 13.49
CA VAL A 110 -11.56 14.05 14.16
C VAL A 110 -11.78 15.54 14.45
N PHE A 111 -12.31 16.30 13.49
CA PHE A 111 -12.61 17.71 13.71
C PHE A 111 -13.78 17.94 14.67
N GLY A 112 -14.77 17.05 14.68
CA GLY A 112 -15.86 17.06 15.66
C GLY A 112 -15.34 16.88 17.09
N ALA A 113 -14.54 15.83 17.31
CA ALA A 113 -13.92 15.57 18.61
C ALA A 113 -13.02 16.73 19.08
N TYR A 114 -12.30 17.38 18.14
CA TYR A 114 -11.48 18.56 18.46
C TYR A 114 -12.33 19.74 18.95
N GLY A 115 -13.49 19.98 18.35
CA GLY A 115 -14.44 21.00 18.80
C GLY A 115 -14.96 20.73 20.22
N ASP A 116 -15.24 19.47 20.55
CA ASP A 116 -15.70 19.09 21.89
C ASP A 116 -14.61 19.25 22.95
N VAL A 117 -13.36 18.90 22.62
CA VAL A 117 -12.21 19.17 23.49
C VAL A 117 -12.07 20.67 23.74
N LEU A 118 -12.16 21.51 22.70
CA LEU A 118 -12.05 22.96 22.84
C LEU A 118 -13.12 23.53 23.78
N LYS A 119 -14.38 23.08 23.69
CA LYS A 119 -15.45 23.49 24.62
C LYS A 119 -15.19 23.09 26.07
N GLN A 120 -14.59 21.91 26.28
CA GLN A 120 -14.25 21.44 27.61
C GLN A 120 -13.12 22.26 28.24
N VAL A 121 -12.08 22.62 27.48
CA VAL A 121 -10.98 23.45 27.99
C VAL A 121 -11.30 24.95 28.05
N SER A 122 -12.19 25.46 27.19
CA SER A 122 -12.63 26.87 27.25
C SER A 122 -13.58 27.17 28.42
N GLY A 123 -14.10 26.14 29.09
CA GLY A 123 -14.99 26.29 30.24
C GLY A 123 -16.42 26.72 29.88
N GLU A 124 -16.84 26.56 28.62
CA GLU A 124 -18.17 26.96 28.14
C GLU A 124 -19.33 26.04 28.57
N ASN A 125 -19.12 25.12 29.52
CA ASN A 125 -20.20 24.35 30.13
C ASN A 125 -20.88 25.14 31.26
N ARG A 126 -21.51 26.27 30.91
CA ARG A 126 -22.49 26.96 31.76
C ARG A 126 -23.71 27.39 30.96
#